data_AF-A0A3E2BP21-F1
#
_entry.id   AF-A0A3E2BP21-F1
#
_cell.length_a   1.000
_cell.length_b   1.000
_cell.length_c   1.000
_cell.angle_alpha   90.00
_cell.angle_beta   90.00
_cell.angle_gamma   90.00
#
_symmetry.space_group_name_H-M   'P 1'
#
loop_
_entity.id
_entity.type
_entity.pdbx_description
1 polymer ?
#
loop_
_entity_poly.entity_id
_entity_poly.type
_entity_poly.pdbx_seq_one_letter_code
_entity_poly.pdbx_strand_id
1 'polypeptide(L)'
;MRNRLLPVLLTVIFAGSLLAASLNAQPMCGRRMMGVGGGAGYQLLKDALQLTPEQEKKLEEFRKARLEEARAHQEKMAKLRDEFRKLMEDPKADEKKVNSLIDEMSRLRAERMKAMFKNRKEWEKILTPEQLKKLEEYRKDFRLRRELLMGPRGRMGAGAMRLMRHRMPMGWCW
;
A
#
# COMPACT_ATOMS: atom_id res chain seq x y z
N MET A 1 32.98 58.14 1.56
CA MET A 1 32.66 56.98 2.42
C MET A 1 31.88 55.98 1.59
N ARG A 2 32.52 54.87 1.20
CA ARG A 2 32.07 53.99 0.11
C ARG A 2 31.27 52.83 0.71
N ASN A 3 30.01 52.71 0.30
CA ASN A 3 28.99 51.80 0.84
C ASN A 3 29.45 50.35 0.91
N ARG A 4 29.93 49.91 2.09
CA ARG A 4 30.27 48.50 2.37
C ARG A 4 29.06 47.67 2.86
N LEU A 5 27.88 48.28 2.96
CA LEU A 5 26.65 47.61 3.43
C LEU A 5 25.98 46.75 2.35
N LEU A 6 26.09 47.15 1.07
CA LEU A 6 25.51 46.43 -0.07
C LEU A 6 26.09 45.01 -0.31
N PRO A 7 27.42 44.78 -0.27
CA PRO A 7 27.95 43.43 -0.46
C PRO A 7 27.64 42.49 0.71
N VAL A 8 27.54 43.00 1.94
CA VAL A 8 27.25 42.20 3.14
C VAL A 8 25.79 41.70 3.13
N LEU A 9 24.84 42.54 2.71
CA LEU A 9 23.43 42.15 2.55
C LEU A 9 23.24 41.09 1.47
N LEU A 10 23.95 41.18 0.34
CA LEU A 10 23.90 40.17 -0.73
C LEU A 10 24.45 38.81 -0.28
N THR A 11 25.51 38.79 0.54
CA THR A 11 26.06 37.53 1.08
C THR A 11 25.13 36.84 2.08
N VAL A 12 24.39 37.59 2.90
CA VAL A 12 23.43 37.02 3.86
C VAL A 12 22.21 36.42 3.15
N ILE A 13 21.73 37.07 2.08
CA ILE A 13 20.61 36.55 1.26
C ILE A 13 21.02 35.26 0.54
N PHE A 14 22.22 35.20 -0.03
CA PHE A 14 22.71 34.01 -0.75
C PHE A 14 23.00 32.82 0.20
N ALA A 15 23.54 33.08 1.39
CA ALA A 15 23.76 32.06 2.41
C ALA A 15 22.43 31.54 3.02
N GLY A 16 21.43 32.41 3.19
CA GLY A 16 20.10 32.02 3.66
C GLY A 16 19.36 31.11 2.66
N SER A 17 19.52 31.34 1.36
CA SER A 17 18.88 30.52 0.32
C SER A 17 19.47 29.11 0.20
N LEU A 18 20.75 28.89 0.55
CA LEU A 18 21.38 27.56 0.51
C LEU A 18 20.98 26.66 1.69
N LEU A 19 20.61 27.24 2.84
CA LEU A 19 20.10 26.51 4.01
C LEU A 19 18.61 26.16 3.92
N ALA A 20 17.82 26.88 3.12
CA ALA A 20 16.40 26.55 2.89
C ALA A 20 16.21 25.37 1.89
N ALA A 21 17.19 25.12 1.03
CA ALA A 21 17.14 24.04 0.02
C ALA A 21 17.46 22.65 0.59
N SER A 22 18.11 22.56 1.76
CA SER A 22 18.48 21.27 2.38
C SER A 22 17.40 20.69 3.31
N LEU A 23 16.37 21.46 3.68
CA LEU A 23 15.27 20.98 4.55
C LEU A 23 14.14 20.27 3.80
N ASN A 24 14.14 20.25 2.46
CA ASN A 24 13.11 19.57 1.65
C ASN A 24 13.65 18.39 0.82
N ALA A 25 14.94 18.06 0.94
CA ALA A 25 15.52 16.87 0.31
C ALA A 25 15.28 15.63 1.19
N GLN A 26 14.01 15.29 1.43
CA GLN A 26 13.69 13.94 1.89
C GLN A 26 13.95 12.97 0.73
N PRO A 27 14.82 11.95 0.88
CA PRO A 27 14.89 10.89 -0.10
C PRO A 27 13.49 10.27 -0.22
N MET A 28 12.90 10.38 -1.42
CA MET A 28 11.62 9.77 -1.79
C MET A 28 11.70 8.24 -1.86
N CYS A 29 12.40 7.61 -0.91
CA CYS A 29 12.43 6.17 -0.72
C CYS A 29 11.31 5.83 0.27
N GLY A 30 10.13 5.52 -0.24
CA GLY A 30 9.01 5.12 0.63
C GLY A 30 7.66 5.74 0.29
N ARG A 31 7.53 6.51 -0.81
CA ARG A 31 6.20 6.73 -1.40
C ARG A 31 5.75 5.38 -1.96
N ARG A 32 5.22 4.54 -1.07
CA ARG A 32 4.55 3.29 -1.40
C ARG A 32 3.62 3.64 -2.53
N MET A 33 3.91 3.07 -3.70
CA MET A 33 3.04 3.09 -4.85
C MET A 33 1.66 2.68 -4.34
N MET A 34 0.78 3.65 -4.10
CA MET A 34 -0.61 3.40 -3.78
C MET A 34 -1.20 2.82 -5.04
N GLY A 35 -1.17 1.50 -5.13
CA GLY A 35 -1.74 0.74 -6.22
C GLY A 35 -3.17 1.18 -6.41
N VAL A 36 -3.41 1.76 -7.59
CA VAL A 36 -4.67 1.83 -8.34
C VAL A 36 -5.90 2.20 -7.53
N GLY A 37 -6.40 3.41 -7.81
CA GLY A 37 -7.67 3.93 -7.30
C GLY A 37 -8.78 2.89 -7.34
N GLY A 38 -9.41 2.67 -6.19
CA GLY A 38 -10.35 1.58 -5.91
C GLY A 38 -11.69 1.64 -6.65
N GLY A 39 -11.76 2.31 -7.81
CA GLY A 39 -12.95 2.44 -8.66
C GLY A 39 -12.88 1.63 -9.96
N ALA A 40 -11.77 1.70 -10.70
CA ALA A 40 -11.68 1.11 -12.04
C ALA A 40 -11.85 -0.42 -12.04
N GLY A 41 -11.22 -1.11 -11.08
CA GLY A 41 -11.37 -2.56 -10.96
C GLY A 41 -12.74 -3.02 -10.45
N TYR A 42 -13.46 -2.16 -9.73
CA TYR A 42 -14.81 -2.47 -9.24
C TYR A 42 -15.84 -2.30 -10.36
N GLN A 43 -15.72 -1.25 -11.18
CA GLN A 43 -16.61 -1.02 -12.31
C GLN A 43 -16.51 -2.14 -13.35
N LEU A 44 -15.29 -2.54 -13.72
CA LEU A 44 -15.06 -3.68 -14.62
C LEU A 44 -15.67 -4.98 -14.08
N LEU A 45 -15.60 -5.21 -12.78
CA LEU A 45 -16.19 -6.39 -12.14
C LEU A 45 -17.72 -6.35 -12.17
N LYS A 46 -18.30 -5.18 -11.94
CA LYS A 46 -19.75 -4.95 -12.01
C LYS A 46 -20.28 -5.25 -13.41
N ASP A 47 -19.62 -4.70 -14.43
CA ASP A 47 -20.03 -4.89 -15.83
C ASP A 47 -19.88 -6.36 -16.26
N ALA A 48 -18.80 -7.02 -15.81
CA ALA A 48 -18.51 -8.43 -16.08
C ALA A 48 -19.51 -9.41 -15.44
N LEU A 49 -19.94 -9.14 -14.20
CA LEU A 49 -20.83 -10.01 -13.44
C LEU A 49 -22.32 -9.68 -13.63
N GLN A 50 -22.64 -8.56 -14.30
CA GLN A 50 -24.01 -8.06 -14.50
C GLN A 50 -24.77 -8.05 -13.16
N LEU A 51 -24.19 -7.39 -12.17
CA LEU A 51 -24.76 -7.34 -10.81
C LEU A 51 -26.12 -6.64 -10.84
N THR A 52 -27.09 -7.16 -10.09
CA THR A 52 -28.36 -6.46 -9.91
C THR A 52 -28.17 -5.27 -8.96
N PRO A 53 -29.02 -4.22 -9.04
CA PRO A 53 -28.94 -3.08 -8.12
C PRO A 53 -29.02 -3.46 -6.63
N GLU A 54 -29.74 -4.54 -6.31
CA GLU A 54 -29.82 -5.07 -4.95
C GLU A 54 -28.53 -5.78 -4.51
N GLN A 55 -27.89 -6.53 -5.41
CA GLN A 55 -26.58 -7.14 -5.14
C GLN A 55 -25.51 -6.07 -4.95
N GLU A 56 -25.54 -5.00 -5.74
CA GLU A 56 -24.60 -3.88 -5.63
C GLU A 56 -24.67 -3.21 -4.25
N LYS A 57 -25.88 -2.88 -3.77
CA LYS A 57 -26.05 -2.29 -2.44
C LYS A 57 -25.49 -3.18 -1.33
N LYS A 58 -25.80 -4.48 -1.37
CA LYS A 58 -25.26 -5.46 -0.40
C LYS A 58 -23.74 -5.53 -0.46
N LEU A 59 -23.15 -5.47 -1.65
CA LEU A 59 -21.70 -5.48 -1.84
C LEU A 59 -21.02 -4.19 -1.37
N GLU A 60 -21.66 -3.04 -1.55
CA GLU A 60 -21.15 -1.77 -1.05
C GLU A 60 -21.19 -1.69 0.48
N GLU A 61 -22.29 -2.09 1.10
CA GLU A 61 -22.43 -2.18 2.56
C GLU A 61 -21.39 -3.15 3.13
N PHE A 62 -21.24 -4.32 2.51
CA PHE A 62 -20.19 -5.27 2.87
C PHE A 62 -18.80 -4.63 2.77
N ARG A 63 -18.50 -3.92 1.67
CA ARG A 63 -17.20 -3.24 1.48
C ARG A 63 -16.96 -2.17 2.54
N LYS A 64 -17.97 -1.39 2.91
CA LYS A 64 -17.87 -0.36 3.98
C LYS A 64 -17.55 -1.01 5.33
N ALA A 65 -18.28 -2.05 5.71
CA ALA A 65 -18.01 -2.78 6.95
C ALA A 65 -16.60 -3.40 6.99
N ARG A 66 -16.09 -3.88 5.83
CA ARG A 66 -14.72 -4.38 5.72
C ARG A 66 -13.65 -3.30 5.85
N LEU A 67 -13.96 -2.06 5.46
CA LEU A 67 -12.99 -0.97 5.47
C LEU A 67 -12.59 -0.61 6.90
N GLU A 68 -13.55 -0.59 7.83
CA GLU A 68 -13.30 -0.28 9.24
C GLU A 68 -12.43 -1.35 9.89
N GLU A 69 -12.77 -2.64 9.71
CA GLU A 69 -11.92 -3.74 10.18
C GLU A 69 -10.52 -3.72 9.56
N ALA A 70 -10.43 -3.34 8.29
CA ALA A 70 -9.16 -3.23 7.61
C ALA A 70 -8.27 -2.12 8.21
N ARG A 71 -8.87 -0.97 8.55
CA ARG A 71 -8.18 0.15 9.20
C ARG A 71 -7.71 -0.24 10.60
N ALA A 72 -8.57 -0.82 11.42
CA ALA A 72 -8.22 -1.26 12.77
C ALA A 72 -7.07 -2.28 12.76
N HIS A 73 -7.08 -3.23 11.83
CA HIS A 73 -5.97 -4.18 11.66
C HIS A 73 -4.67 -3.49 11.23
N GLN A 74 -4.76 -2.53 10.29
CA GLN A 74 -3.61 -1.78 9.81
C GLN A 74 -2.98 -0.94 10.93
N GLU A 75 -3.78 -0.29 11.76
CA GLU A 75 -3.30 0.51 12.90
C GLU A 75 -2.58 -0.37 13.92
N LYS A 76 -3.16 -1.50 14.31
CA LYS A 76 -2.51 -2.46 15.23
C LYS A 76 -1.18 -2.96 14.68
N MET A 77 -1.16 -3.34 13.41
CA MET A 77 0.06 -3.84 12.77
C MET A 77 1.12 -2.74 12.58
N ALA A 78 0.71 -1.48 12.36
CA ALA A 78 1.63 -0.36 12.28
C ALA A 78 2.34 -0.14 13.62
N LYS A 79 1.60 -0.12 14.73
CA LYS A 79 2.16 0.02 16.08
C LYS A 79 3.20 -1.07 16.38
N LEU A 80 2.86 -2.34 16.15
CA LEU A 80 3.79 -3.46 16.37
C LEU A 80 5.06 -3.37 15.52
N ARG A 81 4.94 -2.91 14.26
CA ARG A 81 6.12 -2.71 13.39
C ARG A 81 6.99 -1.57 13.84
N ASP A 82 6.40 -0.49 14.34
CA ASP A 82 7.15 0.65 14.84
C ASP A 82 7.87 0.31 16.16
N GLU A 83 7.24 -0.45 17.05
CA GLU A 83 7.90 -1.01 18.25
C GLU A 83 9.03 -1.97 17.89
N PHE A 84 8.79 -2.87 16.93
CA PHE A 84 9.82 -3.78 16.44
C PHE A 84 11.01 -3.01 15.85
N ARG A 85 10.76 -1.99 15.01
CA ARG A 85 11.82 -1.16 14.43
C ARG A 85 12.66 -0.47 15.51
N LYS A 86 12.00 0.14 16.50
CA LYS A 86 12.70 0.81 17.62
C LYS A 86 13.57 -0.15 18.43
N LEU A 87 13.11 -1.37 18.67
CA LEU A 87 13.93 -2.38 19.35
C LEU A 87 15.13 -2.80 18.51
N MET A 88 14.96 -2.95 17.20
CA MET A 88 16.07 -3.32 16.32
C MET A 88 17.13 -2.22 16.15
N GLU A 89 16.80 -0.96 16.47
CA GLU A 89 17.76 0.15 16.52
C GLU A 89 18.64 0.11 17.79
N ASP A 90 18.22 -0.61 18.84
CA ASP A 90 18.99 -0.77 20.07
C ASP A 90 20.00 -1.94 19.93
N PRO A 91 21.32 -1.70 19.99
CA PRO A 91 22.32 -2.76 19.89
C PRO A 91 22.30 -3.76 21.06
N LYS A 92 21.55 -3.48 22.14
CA LYS A 92 21.34 -4.37 23.29
C LYS A 92 19.89 -4.83 23.42
N ALA A 93 19.15 -4.88 22.31
CA ALA A 93 17.77 -5.32 22.28
C ALA A 93 17.56 -6.66 23.01
N ASP A 94 16.52 -6.72 23.84
CA ASP A 94 16.12 -7.93 24.54
C ASP A 94 15.49 -8.92 23.54
N GLU A 95 16.19 -10.03 23.29
CA GLU A 95 15.77 -11.10 22.39
C GLU A 95 14.36 -11.62 22.72
N LYS A 96 13.99 -11.70 24.01
CA LYS A 96 12.66 -12.17 24.42
C LYS A 96 11.56 -11.22 23.96
N LYS A 97 11.81 -9.91 24.04
CA LYS A 97 10.85 -8.88 23.58
C LYS A 97 10.72 -8.89 22.06
N VAL A 98 11.84 -9.05 21.35
CA VAL A 98 11.85 -9.17 19.88
C VAL A 98 11.02 -10.37 19.43
N ASN A 99 11.26 -11.55 20.03
CA ASN A 99 10.50 -12.76 19.71
C ASN A 99 9.00 -12.61 20.04
N SER A 100 8.65 -11.99 21.18
CA SER A 100 7.26 -11.69 21.54
C SER A 100 6.55 -10.83 20.49
N LEU A 101 7.20 -9.76 19.99
CA LEU A 101 6.62 -8.92 18.94
C LEU A 101 6.46 -9.65 17.62
N ILE A 102 7.40 -10.53 17.27
CA ILE A 102 7.30 -11.38 16.08
C ILE A 102 6.07 -12.29 16.17
N ASP A 103 5.86 -12.91 17.33
CA ASP A 103 4.71 -13.79 17.57
C ASP A 103 3.39 -13.03 17.53
N GLU A 104 3.33 -11.84 18.14
CA GLU A 104 2.16 -10.96 18.09
C GLU A 104 1.82 -10.53 16.65
N MET A 105 2.81 -10.09 15.88
CA MET A 105 2.62 -9.76 14.48
C MET A 105 2.16 -10.98 13.68
N SER A 106 2.71 -12.17 13.94
CA SER A 106 2.34 -13.40 13.25
C SER A 106 0.92 -13.82 13.56
N ARG A 107 0.51 -13.74 14.83
CA ARG A 107 -0.88 -13.96 15.26
C ARG A 107 -1.83 -12.98 14.59
N LEU A 108 -1.50 -11.69 14.57
CA LEU A 108 -2.34 -10.66 13.95
C LEU A 108 -2.46 -10.85 12.42
N ARG A 109 -1.42 -11.38 11.75
CA ARG A 109 -1.52 -11.81 10.33
C ARG A 109 -2.46 -13.01 10.18
N ALA A 110 -2.36 -14.01 11.05
CA ALA A 110 -3.20 -15.19 11.00
C ALA A 110 -4.69 -14.85 11.22
N GLU A 111 -4.98 -13.99 12.19
CA GLU A 111 -6.34 -13.49 12.45
C GLU A 111 -6.91 -12.77 11.22
N ARG A 112 -6.10 -11.93 10.57
CA ARG A 112 -6.52 -11.28 9.33
C ARG A 112 -6.78 -12.26 8.19
N MET A 113 -5.97 -13.28 8.04
CA MET A 113 -6.17 -14.30 7.02
C MET A 113 -7.48 -15.08 7.26
N LYS A 114 -7.77 -15.44 8.51
CA LYS A 114 -9.05 -16.06 8.90
C LYS A 114 -10.23 -15.15 8.60
N ALA A 115 -10.13 -13.86 8.92
CA ALA A 115 -11.16 -12.87 8.59
C ALA A 115 -11.37 -12.76 7.08
N MET A 116 -10.29 -12.65 6.28
CA MET A 116 -10.38 -12.60 4.82
C MET A 116 -11.08 -13.83 4.23
N PHE A 117 -10.81 -15.03 4.77
CA PHE A 117 -11.48 -16.26 4.32
C PHE A 117 -12.99 -16.22 4.62
N LYS A 118 -13.38 -15.86 5.85
CA LYS A 118 -14.79 -15.70 6.23
C LYS A 118 -15.51 -14.68 5.34
N ASN A 119 -14.88 -13.53 5.16
CA ASN A 119 -15.40 -12.45 4.32
C ASN A 119 -15.60 -12.90 2.88
N ARG A 120 -14.64 -13.64 2.33
CA ARG A 120 -14.76 -14.18 0.98
C ARG A 120 -15.97 -15.11 0.88
N LYS A 121 -16.21 -15.96 1.87
CA LYS A 121 -17.38 -16.84 1.90
C LYS A 121 -18.69 -16.08 2.02
N GLU A 122 -18.75 -15.01 2.80
CA GLU A 122 -19.94 -14.15 2.90
C GLU A 122 -20.20 -13.39 1.61
N TRP A 123 -19.14 -12.87 0.98
CA TRP A 123 -19.21 -12.20 -0.32
C TRP A 123 -19.69 -13.14 -1.43
N GLU A 124 -19.20 -14.38 -1.45
CA GLU A 124 -19.60 -15.40 -2.43
C GLU A 124 -21.10 -15.77 -2.30
N LYS A 125 -21.71 -15.64 -1.10
CA LYS A 125 -23.16 -15.89 -0.90
C LYS A 125 -24.07 -14.84 -1.55
N ILE A 126 -23.55 -13.66 -1.87
CA ILE A 126 -24.33 -12.57 -2.51
C ILE A 126 -24.50 -12.84 -4.02
N LEU A 127 -23.56 -13.60 -4.61
CA LEU A 127 -23.51 -13.88 -6.04
C LEU A 127 -24.23 -15.19 -6.39
N THR A 128 -24.75 -15.28 -7.60
CA THR A 128 -25.30 -16.53 -8.13
C THR A 128 -24.18 -17.52 -8.47
N PRO A 129 -24.46 -18.84 -8.50
CA PRO A 129 -23.46 -19.84 -8.90
C PRO A 129 -22.85 -19.59 -10.29
N GLU A 130 -23.64 -19.04 -11.21
CA GLU A 130 -23.17 -18.65 -12.56
C GLU A 130 -22.22 -17.46 -12.51
N GLN A 131 -22.54 -16.43 -11.72
CA GLN A 131 -21.65 -15.29 -11.49
C GLN A 131 -20.33 -15.72 -10.83
N LEU A 132 -20.37 -16.70 -9.92
CA LEU A 132 -19.17 -17.26 -9.29
C LEU A 132 -18.26 -17.99 -10.29
N LYS A 133 -18.83 -18.76 -11.22
CA LYS A 133 -18.06 -19.41 -12.29
C LYS A 133 -17.40 -18.38 -13.21
N LYS A 134 -18.15 -17.37 -13.67
CA LYS A 134 -17.59 -16.26 -14.45
C LYS A 134 -16.45 -15.59 -13.70
N LEU A 135 -16.64 -15.29 -12.41
CA LEU A 135 -15.60 -14.70 -11.58
C LEU A 135 -14.33 -15.58 -11.49
N GLU A 136 -14.48 -16.90 -11.39
CA GLU A 136 -13.34 -17.82 -11.34
C GLU A 136 -12.56 -17.81 -12.66
N GLU A 137 -13.27 -17.81 -13.78
CA GLU A 137 -12.68 -17.65 -15.12
C GLU A 137 -11.94 -16.30 -15.24
N TYR A 138 -12.56 -15.21 -14.78
CA TYR A 138 -11.93 -13.89 -14.72
C TYR A 138 -10.66 -13.88 -13.87
N ARG A 139 -10.64 -14.60 -12.75
CA ARG A 139 -9.45 -14.71 -11.88
C ARG A 139 -8.31 -15.49 -12.52
N LYS A 140 -8.62 -16.46 -13.37
CA LYS A 140 -7.64 -17.29 -14.11
C LYS A 140 -7.06 -16.53 -15.31
N ASP A 141 -7.78 -15.58 -15.89
CA ASP A 141 -7.26 -14.77 -16.99
C ASP A 141 -6.20 -13.76 -16.52
N PHE A 142 -4.94 -14.09 -16.80
CA PHE A 142 -3.77 -13.27 -16.47
C PHE A 142 -3.74 -11.91 -17.20
N ARG A 143 -4.38 -11.79 -18.36
CA ARG A 143 -4.44 -10.52 -19.13
C ARG A 143 -5.41 -9.55 -18.48
N LEU A 144 -6.61 -10.00 -18.17
CA LEU A 144 -7.63 -9.20 -17.48
C LEU A 144 -7.19 -8.84 -16.05
N ARG A 145 -6.53 -9.77 -15.35
CA ARG A 145 -5.92 -9.48 -14.04
C ARG A 145 -4.90 -8.35 -14.12
N ARG A 146 -4.08 -8.31 -15.18
CA ARG A 146 -3.11 -7.23 -15.42
C ARG A 146 -3.80 -5.89 -15.70
N GLU A 147 -4.90 -5.88 -16.44
CA GLU A 147 -5.67 -4.66 -16.73
C GLU A 147 -6.38 -4.11 -15.48
N LEU A 148 -6.89 -4.97 -14.60
CA LEU A 148 -7.50 -4.57 -13.33
C LEU A 148 -6.47 -3.99 -12.31
N LEU A 149 -5.24 -4.53 -12.33
CA LEU A 149 -4.15 -4.14 -11.43
C LEU A 149 -3.29 -2.98 -11.95
N MET A 150 -3.43 -2.62 -13.23
CA MET A 150 -2.69 -1.53 -13.86
C MET A 150 -3.69 -0.46 -14.29
N GLY A 151 -3.85 0.57 -13.47
CA GLY A 151 -4.57 1.78 -13.91
C GLY A 151 -3.92 2.39 -15.17
N PRO A 152 -4.52 3.41 -15.79
CA PRO A 152 -4.02 3.99 -17.05
C PRO A 152 -2.52 4.38 -17.04
N ARG A 153 -1.96 4.69 -15.86
CA ARG A 153 -0.51 4.97 -15.66
C ARG A 153 0.39 3.75 -15.47
N GLY A 154 -0.16 2.56 -15.21
CA GLY A 154 0.59 1.31 -15.03
C GLY A 154 1.06 0.67 -16.34
N ARG A 155 0.33 0.90 -17.45
CA ARG A 155 0.71 0.38 -18.79
C ARG A 155 2.09 0.85 -19.24
N MET A 156 2.53 2.03 -18.81
CA MET A 156 3.83 2.60 -19.17
C MET A 156 5.00 2.08 -18.30
N GLY A 157 4.72 1.48 -17.14
CA GLY A 157 5.74 1.02 -16.18
C GLY A 157 6.17 -0.43 -16.34
N ALA A 158 5.34 -1.29 -16.94
CA ALA A 158 5.66 -2.71 -17.14
C ALA A 158 6.86 -2.92 -18.09
N GLY A 159 7.04 -2.02 -19.08
CA GLY A 159 8.21 -2.01 -19.96
C GLY A 159 9.50 -1.60 -19.23
N ALA A 160 9.42 -0.59 -18.35
CA ALA A 160 10.56 -0.10 -17.56
C ALA A 160 11.00 -1.08 -16.47
N MET A 161 10.07 -1.83 -15.87
CA MET A 161 10.36 -2.80 -14.81
C MET A 161 11.12 -4.05 -15.34
N ARG A 162 11.00 -4.38 -16.64
CA ARG A 162 11.76 -5.47 -17.27
C ARG A 162 13.26 -5.12 -17.38
N LEU A 163 13.60 -3.84 -17.48
CA LEU A 163 14.97 -3.34 -17.56
C LEU A 163 15.63 -3.14 -16.18
N MET A 164 14.85 -3.05 -15.09
CA MET A 164 15.37 -2.92 -13.72
C MET A 164 15.68 -4.26 -13.03
N ARG A 165 15.35 -5.41 -13.62
CA ARG A 165 15.58 -6.73 -13.01
C ARG A 165 17.05 -7.18 -13.01
N HIS A 166 17.96 -6.43 -13.63
CA HIS A 166 19.40 -6.71 -13.65
C HIS A 166 20.24 -5.81 -12.74
N ARG A 167 19.64 -5.02 -11.85
CA ARG A 167 20.44 -4.12 -10.99
C ARG A 167 19.77 -3.83 -9.64
N MET A 168 19.60 -4.84 -8.80
CA MET A 168 19.40 -4.64 -7.35
C MET A 168 20.19 -5.73 -6.61
N PRO A 169 21.09 -5.39 -5.66
CA PRO A 169 21.63 -6.36 -4.74
C PRO A 169 20.50 -6.80 -3.79
N MET A 170 20.47 -8.08 -3.44
CA MET A 170 19.51 -8.70 -2.52
C MET A 170 19.71 -8.13 -1.11
N GLY A 171 19.21 -6.92 -0.87
CA GLY A 171 19.08 -6.31 0.45
C GLY A 171 17.81 -6.83 1.10
N TRP A 172 17.97 -7.52 2.21
CA TRP A 172 16.91 -8.13 2.98
C TRP A 172 15.97 -7.04 3.53
N CYS A 173 14.77 -6.92 2.95
CA CYS A 173 13.67 -6.23 3.59
C CYS A 173 13.06 -7.15 4.65
N TRP A 174 13.38 -6.90 5.92
CA TRP A 174 12.55 -7.30 7.07
C TRP A 174 11.63 -6.14 7.47
#